data_AF-I4A9X4-F1
#
_entry.id   AF-I4A9X4-F1
#
_cell.length_a   1.000
_cell.length_b   1.000
_cell.length_c   1.000
_cell.angle_alpha   90.00
_cell.angle_beta   90.00
_cell.angle_gamma   90.00
#
_symmetry.space_group_name_H-M   'P 1'
#
loop_
_entity.id
_entity.type
_entity.pdbx_description
1 polymer ?
#
loop_
_entity_poly.entity_id
_entity_poly.type
_entity_poly.pdbx_seq_one_letter_code
_entity_poly.pdbx_strand_id
1 'polypeptide(L)'
;MKEILDRVPTQANRYLVTPEGGGTPFYAIITRADEPIEAGTPVGRALFMALQGMEASTIAFNPDGSVTQIFDTGTLTITFPSSTTIIETFVGDKYTVTKTTTFNADGSITEVIS
;
A
#
# COMPACT_ATOMS: atom_id res chain seq x y z
N MET A 1 1.14 0.42 -5.73
CA MET A 1 1.71 0.61 -4.38
C MET A 1 0.56 0.67 -3.40
N LYS A 2 0.70 0.08 -2.21
CA LYS A 2 -0.35 0.06 -1.20
C LYS A 2 -0.10 1.13 -0.15
N GLU A 3 -1.04 2.07 -0.02
CA GLU A 3 -1.02 3.04 1.08
C GLU A 3 -1.21 2.31 2.42
N ILE A 4 -0.35 2.66 3.38
CA ILE A 4 -0.42 2.16 4.75
C ILE A 4 -0.77 3.34 5.63
N LEU A 5 -1.95 3.26 6.25
CA LEU A 5 -2.46 4.27 7.14
C LEU A 5 -2.16 3.88 8.57
N ASP A 6 -1.64 4.82 9.33
CA ASP A 6 -1.52 4.68 10.77
C ASP A 6 -2.91 4.78 11.40
N ARG A 7 -3.13 3.99 12.45
CA ARG A 7 -4.35 4.10 13.24
C ARG A 7 -4.33 5.40 14.04
N VAL A 8 -5.34 6.25 13.85
CA VAL A 8 -5.50 7.50 14.61
C VAL A 8 -6.63 7.37 15.62
N PRO A 9 -6.35 7.36 16.93
CA PRO A 9 -7.38 7.23 17.95
C PRO A 9 -8.03 8.56 18.36
N THR A 10 -9.32 8.50 18.71
CA THR A 10 -10.03 9.63 19.34
C THR A 10 -9.44 10.02 20.69
N GLN A 11 -8.92 9.04 21.44
CA GLN A 11 -8.36 9.21 22.77
C GLN A 11 -7.00 8.53 22.86
N ALA A 12 -5.97 9.21 22.34
CA ALA A 12 -4.61 8.67 22.31
C ALA A 12 -4.14 8.22 23.70
N ASN A 13 -3.46 7.08 23.72
CA ASN A 13 -2.83 6.47 24.91
C ASN A 13 -3.81 6.01 26.01
N ARG A 14 -5.11 5.85 25.70
CA ARG A 14 -6.09 5.29 26.63
C ARG A 14 -6.15 3.76 26.50
N TYR A 15 -6.04 3.08 27.64
CA TYR A 15 -6.18 1.63 27.77
C TYR A 15 -7.30 1.31 28.76
N LEU A 16 -8.13 0.32 28.45
CA LEU A 16 -9.12 -0.19 29.39
C LEU A 16 -8.49 -1.39 30.09
N VAL A 17 -8.34 -1.25 31.39
CA VAL A 17 -7.92 -2.34 32.27
C VAL A 17 -9.04 -2.51 33.28
N THR A 18 -9.71 -3.66 33.25
CA THR A 18 -10.77 -3.99 34.21
C THR A 18 -10.29 -5.16 35.07
N PRO A 19 -9.76 -4.90 36.28
CA PRO A 19 -9.46 -5.94 37.24
C PRO A 19 -10.75 -6.34 37.95
N GLU A 20 -11.02 -7.64 38.06
CA GLU A 20 -12.33 -8.14 38.47
C GLU A 20 -12.69 -7.94 39.96
N GLY A 21 -11.76 -7.55 40.85
CA GLY A 21 -12.08 -7.35 42.27
C GLY A 21 -10.93 -7.42 43.28
N GLY A 22 -9.72 -6.96 42.93
CA GLY A 22 -8.55 -6.98 43.84
C GLY A 22 -7.81 -8.33 43.93
N GLY A 23 -7.94 -9.20 42.93
CA GLY A 23 -7.43 -10.57 42.92
C GLY A 23 -5.95 -10.78 42.50
N THR A 24 -5.52 -12.05 42.63
CA THR A 24 -4.17 -12.60 42.37
C THR A 24 -3.72 -12.43 40.91
N PRO A 25 -2.39 -12.41 40.63
CA PRO A 25 -1.86 -12.05 39.31
C PRO A 25 -2.31 -12.97 38.17
N PHE A 26 -2.58 -12.36 37.00
CA PHE A 26 -2.91 -13.04 35.76
C PHE A 26 -2.31 -12.30 34.55
N TYR A 27 -2.21 -12.99 33.43
CA TYR A 27 -1.83 -12.37 32.14
C TYR A 27 -3.03 -11.67 31.53
N ALA A 28 -2.88 -10.39 31.19
CA ALA A 28 -3.91 -9.58 30.57
C ALA A 28 -3.59 -9.26 29.11
N ILE A 29 -4.62 -9.26 28.25
CA ILE A 29 -4.55 -8.64 26.93
C ILE A 29 -4.92 -7.18 27.11
N ILE A 30 -3.99 -6.28 26.81
CA ILE A 30 -4.22 -4.84 26.83
C ILE A 30 -4.72 -4.43 25.45
N THR A 31 -6.00 -4.10 25.35
CA THR A 31 -6.58 -3.49 24.15
C THR A 31 -6.60 -1.98 24.34
N ARG A 32 -6.30 -1.22 23.28
CA ARG A 32 -6.54 0.23 23.33
C ARG A 32 -8.04 0.47 23.47
N ALA A 33 -8.41 1.38 24.35
CA ALA A 33 -9.80 1.70 24.67
C ALA A 33 -10.26 3.00 24.02
N ASP A 34 -9.77 3.21 22.81
CA ASP A 34 -10.09 4.33 21.95
C ASP A 34 -10.84 3.82 20.72
N GLU A 35 -11.87 4.55 20.30
CA GLU A 35 -12.44 4.35 18.97
C GLU A 35 -11.55 5.10 17.96
N PRO A 36 -11.12 4.45 16.87
CA PRO A 36 -10.30 5.12 15.87
C PRO A 36 -11.11 6.16 15.10
N ILE A 37 -10.54 7.36 14.94
CA ILE A 37 -10.99 8.32 13.92
C ILE A 37 -10.61 7.77 12.55
N GLU A 38 -9.43 7.14 12.46
CA GLU A 38 -8.94 6.46 11.27
C GLU A 38 -8.46 5.07 11.64
N ALA A 39 -9.05 4.06 10.99
CA ALA A 39 -8.61 2.69 11.15
C ALA A 39 -7.26 2.50 10.45
N GLY A 40 -6.29 1.92 11.17
CA GLY A 40 -4.99 1.63 10.58
C GLY A 40 -5.07 0.46 9.59
N THR A 41 -4.16 0.45 8.61
CA THR A 41 -4.05 -0.64 7.64
C THR A 41 -3.46 -1.88 8.33
N PRO A 42 -4.13 -3.06 8.28
CA PRO A 42 -3.59 -4.28 8.87
C PRO A 42 -2.28 -4.71 8.21
N VAL A 43 -1.22 -4.81 9.00
CA VAL A 43 0.10 -5.25 8.54
C VAL A 43 0.21 -6.76 8.61
N GLY A 44 -0.20 -7.43 7.53
CA GLY A 44 -0.25 -8.90 7.43
C GLY A 44 0.38 -9.44 6.14
N ARG A 45 0.40 -10.78 6.00
CA ARG A 45 0.99 -11.46 4.83
C ARG A 45 0.49 -10.88 3.51
N ALA A 46 -0.83 -10.68 3.36
CA ALA A 46 -1.40 -10.14 2.14
C ALA A 46 -0.84 -8.76 1.78
N LEU A 47 -0.69 -7.85 2.76
CA LEU A 47 -0.09 -6.54 2.56
C LEU A 47 1.37 -6.65 2.13
N PHE A 48 2.16 -7.47 2.83
CA PHE A 48 3.58 -7.64 2.49
C PHE A 48 3.82 -8.31 1.14
N MET A 49 2.94 -9.21 0.71
CA MET A 49 3.01 -9.80 -0.63
C MET A 49 2.67 -8.74 -1.69
N ALA A 50 1.63 -7.93 -1.46
CA ALA A 50 1.29 -6.81 -2.35
C ALA A 50 2.44 -5.79 -2.50
N LEU A 51 3.13 -5.45 -1.39
CA LEU A 51 4.31 -4.56 -1.43
C LEU A 51 5.46 -5.10 -2.31
N GLN A 52 5.55 -6.42 -2.45
CA GLN A 52 6.54 -7.09 -3.31
C GLN A 52 6.05 -7.26 -4.76
N GLY A 53 4.88 -6.72 -5.11
CA GLY A 53 4.25 -6.89 -6.42
C GLY A 53 3.56 -8.25 -6.60
N MET A 54 3.36 -9.00 -5.52
CA MET A 54 2.72 -10.32 -5.54
C MET A 54 1.29 -10.25 -5.01
N GLU A 55 0.46 -9.45 -5.67
CA GLU A 55 -0.99 -9.37 -5.43
C GLU A 55 -1.78 -9.81 -6.67
N ALA A 56 -3.02 -10.24 -6.45
CA ALA A 56 -3.90 -10.60 -7.54
C ALA A 56 -4.20 -9.35 -8.40
N SER A 57 -4.16 -9.53 -9.71
CA SER A 57 -4.50 -8.46 -10.65
C SER A 57 -5.14 -9.03 -11.91
N THR A 58 -5.93 -8.21 -12.58
CA THR A 58 -6.38 -8.47 -13.95
C THR A 58 -5.51 -7.67 -14.91
N ILE A 59 -4.92 -8.34 -15.89
CA ILE A 59 -4.00 -7.73 -16.85
C ILE A 59 -4.66 -7.65 -18.22
N ALA A 60 -4.60 -6.48 -18.85
CA ALA A 60 -5.04 -6.24 -20.21
C ALA A 60 -3.89 -5.67 -21.05
N PHE A 61 -3.72 -6.22 -22.26
CA PHE A 61 -2.88 -5.65 -23.30
C PHE A 61 -3.78 -4.85 -24.23
N ASN A 62 -3.61 -3.53 -24.26
CA ASN A 62 -4.53 -2.64 -24.94
C ASN A 62 -4.16 -2.48 -26.42
N PRO A 63 -5.13 -2.17 -27.30
CA PRO A 63 -4.86 -1.94 -28.73
C PRO A 63 -3.88 -0.81 -29.03
N ASP A 64 -3.73 0.15 -28.11
CA ASP A 64 -2.79 1.27 -28.22
C ASP A 64 -1.35 0.90 -27.82
N GLY A 65 -1.11 -0.37 -27.45
CA GLY A 65 0.19 -0.89 -27.03
C GLY A 65 0.52 -0.66 -25.55
N SER A 66 -0.36 -0.02 -24.79
CA SER A 66 -0.23 0.07 -23.34
C SER A 66 -0.64 -1.24 -22.64
N VAL A 67 -0.22 -1.39 -21.39
CA VAL A 67 -0.66 -2.48 -20.51
C VAL A 67 -1.37 -1.89 -19.31
N THR A 68 -2.53 -2.45 -18.96
CA THR A 68 -3.26 -2.08 -17.75
C THR A 68 -3.28 -3.26 -16.79
N GLN A 69 -2.93 -3.03 -15.53
CA GLN A 69 -3.11 -3.96 -14.43
C GLN A 69 -4.09 -3.37 -13.42
N ILE A 70 -5.16 -4.12 -13.14
CA ILE A 70 -6.20 -3.71 -12.19
C ILE A 70 -6.02 -4.54 -10.93
N PHE A 71 -5.79 -3.85 -9.81
CA PHE A 71 -5.69 -4.40 -8.46
C PHE A 71 -6.94 -3.99 -7.67
N ASP A 72 -7.17 -4.64 -6.51
CA ASP A 72 -8.24 -4.24 -5.60
C ASP A 72 -8.08 -2.80 -5.08
N THR A 73 -6.85 -2.29 -5.06
CA THR A 73 -6.51 -0.97 -4.50
C THR A 73 -6.30 0.12 -5.54
N GLY A 74 -6.44 -0.18 -6.83
CA GLY A 74 -6.20 0.80 -7.88
C GLY A 74 -5.76 0.20 -9.21
N THR A 75 -5.47 1.06 -10.17
CA THR A 75 -5.09 0.68 -11.53
C THR A 75 -3.68 1.16 -11.85
N LEU A 76 -2.85 0.27 -12.36
CA LEU A 76 -1.57 0.61 -12.97
C LEU A 76 -1.70 0.62 -14.49
N THR A 77 -1.27 1.72 -15.11
CA THR A 77 -1.13 1.83 -16.57
C THR A 77 0.34 1.95 -16.92
N ILE A 78 0.80 1.10 -17.83
CA ILE A 78 2.17 1.04 -18.32
C ILE A 78 2.15 1.48 -19.79
N THR A 79 2.96 2.47 -20.13
CA THR A 79 3.11 3.00 -21.49
C THR A 79 4.56 2.94 -21.95
N PHE A 80 4.73 2.82 -23.27
CA PHE A 80 6.02 2.70 -23.94
C PHE A 80 6.19 3.87 -24.92
N PRO A 81 6.39 5.11 -24.44
CA PRO A 81 6.48 6.29 -25.31
C PRO A 81 7.66 6.23 -26.29
N SER A 82 8.70 5.44 -25.99
CA SER A 82 9.82 5.17 -26.91
C SER A 82 10.47 3.82 -26.59
N SER A 83 11.45 3.40 -27.38
CA SER A 83 12.25 2.20 -27.12
C SER A 83 13.18 2.33 -25.91
N THR A 84 13.34 3.53 -25.34
CA THR A 84 14.26 3.82 -24.23
C THR A 84 13.54 4.25 -22.96
N THR A 85 12.21 4.35 -22.98
CA THR A 85 11.44 4.93 -21.88
C THR A 85 10.18 4.12 -21.62
N ILE A 86 9.97 3.78 -20.35
CA ILE A 86 8.74 3.17 -19.83
C ILE A 86 8.16 4.12 -18.79
N ILE A 87 6.86 4.35 -18.84
CA ILE A 87 6.14 5.12 -17.82
C ILE A 87 5.08 4.24 -17.19
N GLU A 88 5.16 4.09 -15.87
CA GLU A 88 4.22 3.35 -15.03
C GLU A 88 3.44 4.36 -14.18
N THR A 89 2.13 4.45 -14.36
CA THR A 89 1.26 5.34 -13.57
C THR A 89 0.25 4.51 -12.79
N PHE A 90 0.39 4.50 -11.47
CA PHE A 90 -0.57 3.89 -10.57
C PHE A 90 -1.54 4.96 -10.05
N VAL A 91 -2.83 4.72 -10.21
CA VAL A 91 -3.90 5.56 -9.66
C VAL A 91 -4.65 4.72 -8.63
N GLY A 92 -4.49 5.08 -7.35
CA GLY A 92 -5.30 4.60 -6.24
C GLY A 92 -6.41 5.60 -5.89
N ASP A 93 -7.18 5.31 -4.84
CA ASP A 93 -8.34 6.12 -4.47
C ASP A 93 -8.03 7.59 -4.14
N LYS A 94 -6.86 7.85 -3.53
CA LYS A 94 -6.47 9.20 -3.05
C LYS A 94 -5.14 9.70 -3.58
N TYR A 95 -4.42 8.89 -4.35
CA TYR A 95 -3.06 9.20 -4.77
C TYR A 95 -2.79 8.66 -6.16
N THR A 96 -1.92 9.37 -6.86
CA THR A 96 -1.35 8.95 -8.14
C THR A 96 0.15 8.92 -7.95
N VAL A 97 0.79 7.85 -8.40
CA VAL A 97 2.25 7.72 -8.41
C VAL A 97 2.66 7.41 -9.83
N THR A 98 3.64 8.15 -10.34
CA THR A 98 4.25 7.88 -11.63
C THR A 98 5.70 7.47 -11.43
N LYS A 99 6.12 6.37 -12.05
CA LYS A 99 7.52 5.99 -12.17
C LYS A 99 7.91 6.04 -13.64
N THR A 100 9.00 6.73 -13.94
CA THR A 100 9.63 6.75 -15.26
C THR A 100 10.92 5.94 -15.20
N THR A 101 11.02 4.91 -16.04
CA THR A 101 12.23 4.10 -16.21
C THR A 101 12.87 4.48 -17.55
N THR A 102 14.16 4.83 -17.53
CA THR A 102 14.93 5.22 -18.70
C THR A 102 16.13 4.30 -18.88
N PHE A 103 16.27 3.73 -20.08
CA PHE A 103 17.44 2.97 -20.51
C PHE A 103 18.45 3.93 -21.12
N ASN A 104 19.57 4.14 -20.42
CA ASN A 104 20.59 5.09 -20.83
C ASN A 104 21.52 4.48 -21.89
N ALA A 105 22.15 5.33 -22.69
CA ALA A 105 23.05 4.89 -23.76
C ALA A 105 24.32 4.17 -23.25
N ASP A 106 24.70 4.38 -21.99
CA ASP A 106 25.82 3.71 -21.33
C ASP A 106 25.46 2.31 -20.79
N GLY A 107 24.21 1.86 -21.01
CA GLY A 107 23.70 0.58 -20.54
C GLY A 107 23.15 0.60 -19.12
N SER A 108 23.20 1.74 -18.41
CA SER A 108 22.57 1.89 -17.11
C SER A 108 21.05 2.13 -17.23
N ILE A 109 20.34 1.99 -16.11
CA ILE A 109 18.91 2.26 -15.99
C ILE A 109 18.70 3.30 -14.89
N THR A 110 17.90 4.33 -15.20
CA THR A 110 17.45 5.33 -14.22
C THR A 110 15.96 5.15 -13.96
N GLU A 111 15.55 5.19 -12.69
CA GLU A 111 14.15 5.23 -12.28
C GLU A 111 13.86 6.49 -11.47
N VAL A 112 12.84 7.24 -11.85
CA VAL A 112 12.38 8.45 -11.15
C VAL A 112 10.92 8.27 -10.75
N ILE A 113 10.62 8.48 -9.47
CA ILE A 113 9.26 8.44 -8.90
C ILE A 113 8.79 9.88 -8.67
N SER A 114 7.57 10.21 -9.11
CA SER A 114 6.93 11.52 -8.97
C SER A 114 5.44 11.42 -8.69
#